data_AF-A0A4Y2LAW0-F1
#
_entry.id   AF-A0A4Y2LAW0-F1
#
_cell.length_a   1.000
_cell.length_b   1.000
_cell.length_c   1.000
_cell.angle_alpha   90.00
_cell.angle_beta   90.00
_cell.angle_gamma   90.00
#
_symmetry.space_group_name_H-M   'P 1'
#
loop_
_entity.id
_entity.type
_entity.pdbx_description
1 polymer ?
#
loop_
_entity_poly.entity_id
_entity_poly.type
_entity_poly.pdbx_seq_one_letter_code
_entity_poly.pdbx_strand_id
1 'polypeptide(L)'
;MINIVFFEYEQKRPFSVHATTDGIPASLPFPKRFLKKQLLQLSLSRWQAGWDNGDSGRSVYSIIPKISRKQLHWSRECIEFATGHGPFPSYLKRFGSHSTDYC
;
A
#
# COMPACT_ATOMS: atom_id res chain seq x y z
N MET A 1 1.24 9.38 -0.77
CA MET A 1 -0.08 8.69 -0.70
C MET A 1 -0.10 7.30 -1.35
N ILE A 2 1.03 6.68 -1.72
CA ILE A 2 1.05 5.34 -2.34
C ILE A 2 0.72 4.21 -1.34
N ASN A 3 1.12 4.35 -0.07
CA ASN A 3 0.88 3.33 0.97
C ASN A 3 -0.61 3.17 1.38
N ILE A 4 -1.47 4.14 1.10
CA ILE A 4 -2.88 4.12 1.57
C ILE A 4 -3.80 3.55 0.49
N VAL A 5 -3.59 3.88 -0.79
CA VAL A 5 -4.48 3.41 -1.88
C VAL A 5 -4.45 1.88 -2.01
N PHE A 6 -3.29 1.25 -1.79
CA PHE A 6 -3.20 -0.21 -1.81
C PHE A 6 -3.78 -0.87 -0.55
N PHE A 7 -3.77 -0.17 0.59
CA PHE A 7 -4.33 -0.67 1.86
C PHE A 7 -5.86 -0.80 1.82
N GLU A 8 -6.55 0.06 1.07
CA GLU A 8 -8.01 -0.05 0.86
C GLU A 8 -8.39 -1.18 -0.10
N TYR A 9 -7.53 -1.54 -1.06
CA TYR A 9 -7.84 -2.57 -2.05
C TYR A 9 -7.76 -3.99 -1.45
N GLU A 10 -6.75 -4.29 -0.62
CA GLU A 10 -6.61 -5.60 0.04
C GLU A 10 -7.57 -5.80 1.23
N GLN A 11 -8.06 -4.72 1.87
CA GLN A 11 -9.10 -4.82 2.91
C GLN A 11 -10.50 -5.16 2.35
N LYS A 12 -10.71 -5.07 1.04
CA LYS A 12 -12.00 -5.37 0.40
C LYS A 12 -12.23 -6.84 0.06
N ARG A 13 -11.32 -7.76 0.41
CA ARG A 13 -11.64 -9.20 0.36
C ARG A 13 -12.53 -9.56 1.55
N PRO A 14 -13.82 -9.89 1.36
CA PRO A 14 -14.64 -10.36 2.46
C PRO A 14 -14.13 -11.74 2.87
N PHE A 15 -13.48 -11.84 4.02
CA PHE A 15 -13.48 -13.10 4.75
C PHE A 15 -14.90 -13.22 5.31
N SER A 16 -15.75 -14.03 4.66
CA SER A 16 -17.06 -14.36 5.21
C SER A 16 -16.84 -15.16 6.50
N VAL A 17 -16.79 -14.46 7.63
CA VAL A 17 -16.81 -15.07 8.94
C VAL A 17 -18.29 -15.23 9.28
N HIS A 18 -18.79 -16.47 9.28
CA HIS A 18 -20.10 -16.75 9.84
C HIS A 18 -20.08 -16.30 11.31
N ALA A 19 -20.83 -15.24 11.62
CA ALA A 19 -20.98 -14.74 12.99
C ALA A 19 -21.97 -15.66 13.73
N THR A 20 -21.44 -16.56 14.56
CA THR A 20 -22.24 -17.29 15.55
C THR A 20 -22.63 -16.32 16.67
N THR A 21 -23.93 -16.11 16.82
CA THR A 21 -24.57 -15.19 17.75
C THR A 21 -24.62 -15.76 19.18
N ASP A 22 -23.47 -16.10 19.76
CA ASP A 22 -23.41 -16.47 21.19
C ASP A 22 -22.43 -15.53 21.90
N GLY A 23 -23.02 -14.54 22.58
CA GLY A 23 -22.34 -13.44 23.26
C GLY A 23 -21.61 -13.86 24.54
N ILE A 24 -20.62 -14.74 24.43
CA ILE A 24 -19.61 -14.90 25.47
C ILE A 24 -18.53 -13.83 25.21
N PRO A 25 -18.28 -12.88 26.13
CA PRO A 25 -17.14 -12.00 26.00
C PRO A 25 -15.88 -12.86 26.09
N ALA A 26 -15.32 -13.22 24.95
CA ALA A 26 -14.07 -13.93 24.88
C ALA A 26 -13.00 -13.06 25.56
N SER A 27 -12.66 -13.41 26.80
CA SER A 27 -11.57 -12.79 27.54
C SER A 27 -10.30 -13.19 26.82
N LEU A 28 -9.78 -12.28 25.99
CA LEU A 28 -8.54 -12.52 25.28
C LEU A 28 -7.42 -12.63 26.31
N PRO A 29 -6.58 -13.69 26.25
CA PRO A 29 -5.46 -13.87 27.18
C PRO A 29 -4.41 -12.76 27.08
N PHE A 30 -4.52 -11.89 26.08
CA PHE A 30 -3.61 -10.78 25.85
C PHE A 30 -4.38 -9.46 25.65
N PRO A 31 -3.81 -8.33 26.09
CA PRO A 31 -4.34 -7.02 25.79
C PRO A 31 -4.48 -6.81 24.27
N LYS A 32 -5.58 -6.18 23.84
CA LYS A 32 -5.83 -5.86 22.42
C LYS A 32 -4.64 -5.17 21.74
N ARG A 33 -3.90 -4.32 22.47
CA ARG A 33 -2.68 -3.66 21.99
C ARG A 33 -1.60 -4.65 21.54
N PHE A 34 -1.40 -5.74 22.28
CA PHE A 34 -0.42 -6.76 21.96
C PHE A 34 -0.76 -7.46 20.64
N LEU A 35 -2.03 -7.88 20.50
CA LEU A 35 -2.52 -8.52 19.28
C LEU A 35 -2.42 -7.60 18.06
N LYS A 36 -2.79 -6.31 18.20
CA LYS A 36 -2.61 -5.31 17.14
C LYS A 36 -1.15 -5.18 16.71
N LYS A 37 -0.21 -5.18 17.66
CA LYS A 37 1.23 -5.11 17.34
C LYS A 37 1.70 -6.37 16.61
N GLN A 38 1.29 -7.56 17.04
CA GLN A 38 1.61 -8.84 16.40
C GLN A 38 1.11 -8.88 14.96
N LEU A 39 -0.17 -8.58 14.75
CA LEU A 39 -0.79 -8.58 13.43
C LEU A 39 -0.06 -7.63 12.48
N LEU A 40 0.24 -6.43 12.95
CA LEU A 40 0.96 -5.43 12.18
C LEU A 40 2.37 -5.87 11.77
N GLN A 41 3.11 -6.55 12.66
CA GLN A 41 4.43 -7.10 12.31
C GLN A 41 4.32 -8.19 11.25
N LEU A 42 3.37 -9.10 11.39
CA LEU A 42 3.12 -10.16 10.41
C LEU A 42 2.73 -9.58 9.04
N SER A 43 1.82 -8.60 9.01
CA SER A 43 1.43 -7.92 7.78
C SER A 43 2.60 -7.24 7.09
N LEU A 44 3.43 -6.49 7.84
CA LEU A 44 4.62 -5.84 7.29
C LEU A 44 5.63 -6.85 6.74
N SER A 45 5.87 -7.96 7.46
CA SER A 45 6.79 -9.00 7.00
C SER A 45 6.29 -9.66 5.71
N ARG A 46 5.00 -9.98 5.64
CA ARG A 46 4.40 -10.58 4.44
C ARG A 46 4.48 -9.63 3.24
N TRP A 47 4.20 -8.35 3.47
CA TRP A 47 4.30 -7.33 2.44
C TRP A 47 5.73 -7.13 1.96
N GLN A 48 6.69 -7.05 2.88
CA GLN A 48 8.10 -6.95 2.53
C GLN A 48 8.54 -8.13 1.67
N ALA A 49 8.15 -9.36 2.02
CA ALA A 49 8.45 -10.53 1.21
C ALA A 49 7.86 -10.46 -0.21
N GLY A 50 6.64 -9.95 -0.37
CA GLY A 50 6.05 -9.70 -1.69
C GLY A 50 6.78 -8.59 -2.46
N TRP A 51 7.25 -7.56 -1.74
CA TRP A 51 7.99 -6.44 -2.32
C TRP A 51 9.38 -6.84 -2.80
N ASP A 52 10.09 -7.64 -2.02
CA ASP A 52 11.43 -8.13 -2.36
C ASP A 52 11.40 -9.08 -3.56
N ASN A 53 10.38 -9.94 -3.65
CA ASN A 53 10.30 -10.99 -4.68
C ASN A 53 9.42 -10.64 -5.90
N GLY A 54 8.72 -9.51 -5.90
CA GLY A 54 7.88 -9.11 -7.03
C GLY A 54 8.69 -8.68 -8.25
N ASP A 55 8.16 -8.84 -9.46
CA ASP A 55 8.82 -8.34 -10.68
C ASP A 55 8.34 -6.94 -11.08
N SER A 56 7.13 -6.56 -10.65
CA SER A 56 6.56 -5.23 -10.93
C SER A 56 7.08 -4.18 -9.95
N GLY A 57 7.09 -2.91 -10.39
CA GLY A 57 7.39 -1.77 -9.53
C GLY A 57 8.87 -1.67 -9.08
N ARG A 58 9.82 -2.28 -9.79
CA ARG A 58 11.26 -2.25 -9.43
C ARG A 58 11.85 -0.85 -9.37
N SER A 59 11.34 0.09 -10.19
CA SER A 59 11.71 1.50 -10.10
C SER A 59 11.35 2.09 -8.74
N VAL A 60 10.12 1.85 -8.24
CA VAL A 60 9.69 2.26 -6.91
C VAL A 60 10.47 1.52 -5.82
N TYR A 61 10.77 0.22 -6.01
CA TYR A 61 11.59 -0.57 -5.09
C TYR A 61 12.98 0.05 -4.87
N SER A 62 13.60 0.57 -5.93
CA SER A 62 14.91 1.23 -5.82
C SER A 62 14.89 2.47 -4.92
N ILE A 63 13.75 3.13 -4.80
CA ILE A 63 13.56 4.34 -3.98
C ILE A 63 13.10 3.97 -2.56
N ILE A 64 12.19 3.00 -2.44
CA ILE A 64 11.66 2.50 -1.17
C ILE A 64 11.87 0.97 -1.12
N PRO A 65 13.06 0.50 -0.73
CA PRO A 65 13.30 -0.94 -0.61
C PRO A 65 12.61 -1.55 0.60
N LYS A 66 12.35 -0.74 1.65
CA LYS A 66 11.79 -1.22 2.92
C LYS A 66 10.41 -0.63 3.22
N ILE A 67 9.42 -1.50 3.36
CA ILE A 67 8.07 -1.15 3.74
C ILE A 67 8.03 -0.86 5.23
N SER A 68 7.39 0.25 5.59
CA SER A 68 7.24 0.66 6.97
C SER A 68 5.89 1.33 7.20
N ARG A 69 5.53 1.47 8.48
CA ARG A 69 4.33 2.21 8.90
C ARG A 69 4.49 3.71 8.83
N LYS A 70 5.73 4.19 8.70
CA LYS A 70 5.98 5.63 8.66
C LYS A 70 5.42 6.13 7.33
N GLN A 71 4.51 7.10 7.43
CA GLN A 71 4.07 7.82 6.26
C GLN A 71 5.27 8.58 5.72
N LEU A 72 5.61 8.30 4.46
CA LEU A 72 6.56 9.12 3.73
C LEU A 72 5.79 10.32 3.18
N HIS A 73 6.23 11.53 3.54
CA HIS A 73 5.67 12.77 3.04
C HIS A 73 6.26 13.07 1.67
N TRP A 74 5.77 12.38 0.66
CA TRP A 74 6.16 12.62 -0.72
C TRP A 74 5.28 13.72 -1.30
N SER A 75 5.89 14.66 -2.03
CA SER A 75 5.15 15.61 -2.85
C SER A 75 4.40 14.88 -3.95
N ARG A 76 3.44 15.57 -4.58
CA ARG A 76 2.67 15.00 -5.69
C ARG A 76 3.60 14.61 -6.84
N GLU A 77 4.56 15.47 -7.16
CA GLU A 77 5.53 15.28 -8.24
C GLU A 77 6.40 14.04 -7.98
N CYS A 78 6.86 13.83 -6.74
CA CYS A 78 7.63 12.64 -6.37
C CYS A 78 6.81 11.34 -6.49
N ILE A 79 5.52 11.39 -6.13
CA ILE A 79 4.62 10.25 -6.28
C ILE A 79 4.45 9.91 -7.75
N GLU A 80 4.14 10.91 -8.57
CA GLU A 80 3.89 10.72 -10.00
C GLU A 80 5.16 10.29 -10.74
N PHE A 81 6.32 10.86 -10.41
CA PHE A 81 7.61 10.41 -10.95
C PHE A 81 7.90 8.95 -10.61
N ALA A 82 7.77 8.56 -9.35
CA ALA A 82 8.09 7.21 -8.91
C ALA A 82 7.13 6.15 -9.48
N THR A 83 5.84 6.45 -9.57
CA THR A 83 4.84 5.52 -10.15
C THR A 83 4.80 5.57 -11.67
N GLY A 84 5.57 6.45 -12.32
CA GLY A 84 5.50 6.67 -13.76
C GLY A 84 4.20 7.34 -14.22
N HIS A 85 3.42 7.92 -13.30
CA HIS A 85 2.20 8.69 -13.57
C HIS A 85 2.47 10.22 -13.64
N GLY A 86 3.73 10.61 -13.79
CA GLY A 86 4.29 11.98 -13.87
C GLY A 86 3.63 12.90 -14.89
N PRO A 87 3.98 14.21 -14.86
CA PRO A 87 3.74 15.14 -15.96
C PRO A 87 4.66 14.82 -17.16
N PHE A 88 4.84 13.53 -17.44
CA PHE A 88 5.44 13.09 -18.68
C PHE A 88 4.61 13.67 -19.81
N PRO A 89 5.24 14.32 -20.80
CA PRO A 89 4.55 14.90 -21.94
C PRO A 89 3.56 13.91 -22.57
N SER A 90 3.92 12.62 -22.63
CA SER A 90 3.04 11.53 -23.09
C SER A 90 1.75 11.35 -22.25
N TYR A 91 1.83 11.46 -20.93
CA TYR A 91 0.67 11.38 -20.03
C TYR A 91 -0.21 12.64 -20.13
N LEU A 92 0.40 13.82 -20.18
CA LEU A 92 -0.32 15.09 -20.30
C LEU A 92 -1.00 15.25 -21.68
N LYS A 93 -0.38 14.73 -22.75
CA LYS A 93 -0.95 14.70 -24.11
C LYS A 93 -2.22 13.86 -24.18
N ARG A 94 -2.29 12.73 -23.45
CA ARG A 94 -3.49 11.89 -23.37
C ARG A 94 -4.73 12.65 -22.89
N PHE A 95 -4.55 13.65 -22.02
CA PHE A 95 -5.62 14.50 -21.50
C PHE A 95 -5.68 15.88 -22.16
N GLY A 96 -5.00 16.07 -23.29
CA GLY A 96 -5.03 17.32 -24.07
C GLY A 96 -4.39 18.53 -23.38
N SER A 97 -3.63 18.31 -22.29
CA SER A 97 -2.99 19.37 -21.52
C SER A 97 -1.57 19.71 -21.99
N HIS A 98 -1.04 18.95 -22.96
CA HIS A 98 0.28 19.16 -23.56
C HIS A 98 0.25 18.83 -25.05
N SER A 99 1.04 19.56 -25.85
CA SER A 99 1.03 19.44 -27.33
C SER A 99 1.90 18.29 -27.85
N THR A 100 2.92 17.87 -27.08
CA THR A 100 3.88 16.82 -27.47
C THR A 100 3.93 15.68 -26.46
N ASP A 101 4.39 14.51 -26.89
CA ASP A 101 4.64 13.32 -26.07
C ASP A 101 6.14 13.03 -25.87
N TYR A 102 7.01 13.86 -26.44
CA TYR A 102 8.45 13.74 -26.30
C TYR A 102 8.89 14.13 -24.89
N CYS A 103 9.69 13.26 -24.25
CA CYS A 103 10.29 13.48 -22.93
C CYS A 103 11.49 14.41 -23.01
#